data_AF-A0A820CJB1-F1
#
_entry.id   AF-A0A820CJB1-F1
#
_cell.length_a   1.000
_cell.length_b   1.000
_cell.length_c   1.000
_cell.angle_alpha   90.00
_cell.angle_beta   90.00
_cell.angle_gamma   90.00
#
_symmetry.space_group_name_H-M   'P 1'
#
loop_
_entity.id
_entity.type
_entity.pdbx_description
1 polymer ?
#
loop_
_entity_poly.entity_id
_entity_poly.type
_entity_poly.pdbx_seq_one_letter_code
_entity_poly.pdbx_strand_id
1 'polypeptide(L)' 'GRSIVGCLPLRHPVTTVVGKPIHVNQIIDPSQTDIDQLHDQYLQATEQLYNTNKANYGFENVKLEII' A
#
# COMPACT_ATOMS: atom_id res chain seq x y z
N GLY A 1 -20.54 21.78 -33.65
CA GLY A 1 -20.16 20.45 -33.12
C GLY A 1 -19.17 20.65 -31.99
N ARG A 2 -19.48 20.16 -30.79
CA ARG A 2 -18.61 20.27 -29.61
C ARG A 2 -17.60 19.11 -29.65
N SER A 3 -16.34 19.42 -29.86
CA SER A 3 -15.26 18.43 -29.91
C SER A 3 -14.73 18.19 -28.48
N ILE A 4 -14.92 16.98 -27.95
CA ILE A 4 -14.34 16.54 -26.67
C ILE A 4 -12.99 15.85 -26.92
N VAL A 5 -12.00 16.60 -27.41
CA VAL A 5 -10.63 16.08 -27.48
C VAL A 5 -9.96 16.37 -26.14
N GLY A 6 -9.83 15.31 -25.31
CA GLY A 6 -8.92 15.27 -24.17
C GLY A 6 -9.53 15.61 -22.81
N CYS A 7 -10.28 14.67 -22.21
CA CYS A 7 -10.47 14.68 -20.77
C CYS A 7 -9.18 14.18 -20.11
N LEU A 8 -8.22 15.07 -19.88
CA LEU A 8 -7.02 14.74 -19.12
C LEU A 8 -7.45 14.50 -17.65
N PRO A 9 -7.06 13.38 -17.00
CA PRO A 9 -7.44 13.15 -15.62
C PRO A 9 -6.98 14.33 -14.75
N LEU A 10 -7.90 14.82 -13.91
CA LEU A 10 -7.60 15.84 -12.92
C LEU A 10 -6.43 15.34 -12.06
N ARG A 11 -5.37 16.14 -11.96
CA ARG A 11 -4.23 15.83 -11.08
C ARG A 11 -4.72 15.91 -9.64
N HIS A 12 -4.70 14.77 -8.96
CA HIS A 12 -4.96 14.71 -7.52
C HIS A 12 -3.62 14.56 -6.79
N PRO A 13 -3.41 15.28 -5.67
CA PRO A 13 -2.21 15.11 -4.88
C PRO A 13 -2.13 13.67 -4.36
N VAL A 14 -0.95 13.06 -4.47
CA VAL A 14 -0.66 11.74 -3.92
C VAL A 14 0.16 11.94 -2.65
N THR A 15 -0.37 11.45 -1.54
CA THR A 15 0.36 11.38 -0.28
C THR A 15 1.10 10.05 -0.21
N THR A 16 2.40 10.10 0.09
CA THR A 16 3.20 8.90 0.36
C THR A 16 3.57 8.87 1.84
N VAL A 17 3.28 7.75 2.50
CA VAL A 17 3.67 7.46 3.89
C VAL A 17 4.62 6.26 3.86
N VAL A 18 5.74 6.36 4.56
CA VAL A 18 6.76 5.30 4.64
C VAL A 18 6.74 4.68 6.02
N GLY A 19 6.62 3.35 6.07
CA GLY A 19 6.61 2.56 7.30
C GLY A 19 8.00 2.25 7.85
N LYS A 20 8.01 1.46 8.93
CA LYS A 20 9.25 0.90 9.49
C LYS A 20 9.86 -0.11 8.49
N PRO A 21 11.19 -0.24 8.45
CA PRO A 21 11.83 -1.26 7.64
C PRO A 21 11.47 -2.67 8.14
N ILE A 22 11.33 -3.60 7.20
CA ILE A 22 11.19 -5.04 7.49
C ILE A 22 12.53 -5.69 7.18
N HIS A 23 13.09 -6.41 8.14
CA HIS A 23 14.35 -7.11 7.94
C HIS A 23 14.12 -8.38 7.13
N VAL A 24 14.94 -8.59 6.10
CA VAL A 24 14.85 -9.76 5.23
C VAL A 24 16.20 -10.44 5.21
N ASN A 25 16.22 -11.71 5.62
CA ASN A 25 17.40 -12.55 5.50
C ASN A 25 17.49 -13.08 4.06
N GLN A 26 18.67 -13.01 3.46
CA GLN A 26 18.91 -13.62 2.15
C GLN A 26 19.04 -15.13 2.32
N ILE A 27 18.10 -15.88 1.75
CA ILE A 27 18.11 -17.34 1.71
C ILE A 27 18.31 -17.75 0.25
N ILE A 28 19.27 -18.64 -0.01
CA ILE A 28 19.65 -19.05 -1.37
C ILE A 28 18.49 -19.75 -2.08
N ASP A 29 17.75 -20.58 -1.34
CA ASP A 29 16.57 -21.32 -1.82
C ASP A 29 15.49 -21.28 -0.73
N PRO A 30 14.68 -20.21 -0.66
CA PRO A 30 13.66 -20.05 0.37
C PRO A 30 12.51 -21.04 0.16
N SER A 31 11.98 -21.58 1.26
CA SER A 31 10.75 -22.37 1.22
C SER A 31 9.51 -21.48 1.06
N GLN A 32 8.40 -22.06 0.64
CA GLN A 32 7.11 -21.34 0.59
C GLN A 32 6.74 -20.76 1.96
N THR A 33 7.01 -21.50 3.04
CA THR A 33 6.75 -21.03 4.41
C THR A 33 7.58 -19.81 4.78
N ASP A 34 8.84 -19.73 4.34
CA ASP A 34 9.67 -18.54 4.60
C ASP A 34 9.10 -17.30 3.89
N ILE A 35 8.60 -17.48 2.67
CA ILE A 35 7.97 -16.42 1.88
C ILE A 35 6.66 -15.99 2.54
N ASP A 36 5.80 -16.94 2.92
CA ASP A 36 4.50 -16.68 3.53
C ASP A 36 4.65 -15.91 4.84
N GLN A 37 5.62 -16.30 5.68
CA GLN A 37 5.90 -15.59 6.94
C GLN A 37 6.32 -14.14 6.71
N LEU A 38 7.20 -13.90 5.74
CA LEU A 38 7.64 -12.55 5.41
C LEU A 38 6.50 -11.73 4.79
N HIS A 39 5.69 -12.36 3.95
CA HIS A 39 4.52 -11.74 3.34
C HIS A 39 3.48 -11.36 4.39
N ASP A 40 3.19 -12.23 5.34
CA ASP A 40 2.29 -11.94 6.48
C ASP A 40 2.80 -10.75 7.29
N GLN A 41 4.11 -10.69 7.57
CA GLN A 41 4.72 -9.55 8.24
C GLN A 41 4.54 -8.25 7.44
N TYR A 42 4.70 -8.31 6.13
CA TYR A 42 4.49 -7.17 5.24
C TYR A 42 3.03 -6.71 5.24
N LEU A 43 2.07 -7.62 5.14
CA LEU A 43 0.63 -7.30 5.16
C LEU A 43 0.24 -6.63 6.48
N GLN A 44 0.66 -7.20 7.61
CA GLN A 44 0.39 -6.64 8.93
C GLN A 44 0.97 -5.24 9.10
N ALA A 45 2.23 -5.04 8.71
CA ALA A 45 2.89 -3.74 8.79
C ALA A 45 2.20 -2.69 7.89
N THR A 46 1.76 -3.10 6.70
CA THR A 46 1.06 -2.24 5.74
C THR A 46 -0.33 -1.85 6.25
N GLU A 47 -1.10 -2.80 6.78
CA GLU A 47 -2.41 -2.55 7.36
C GLU A 47 -2.32 -1.61 8.57
N GLN A 48 -1.33 -1.82 9.44
CA GLN A 48 -1.06 -0.93 10.57
C GLN A 48 -0.71 0.48 10.08
N LEU A 49 0.22 0.61 9.12
CA LEU A 49 0.62 1.89 8.55
C LEU A 49 -0.57 2.66 7.98
N TYR A 50 -1.45 1.97 7.23
CA TYR A 50 -2.65 2.56 6.67
C TYR A 50 -3.63 3.01 7.77
N ASN A 51 -3.97 2.11 8.71
CA ASN A 51 -4.95 2.40 9.76
C ASN A 51 -4.51 3.55 10.69
N THR A 52 -3.20 3.66 10.97
CA THR A 52 -2.66 4.78 11.75
C THR A 52 -2.80 6.13 11.03
N ASN A 53 -2.77 6.15 9.69
CA ASN A 53 -2.69 7.38 8.92
C ASN A 53 -3.99 7.77 8.21
N LYS A 54 -4.91 6.83 7.95
CA LYS A 54 -6.11 7.06 7.11
C LYS A 54 -6.98 8.23 7.57
N ALA A 55 -7.14 8.44 8.87
CA ALA A 55 -7.94 9.53 9.43
C ALA A 55 -7.33 10.92 9.12
N ASN A 56 -6.00 11.03 9.09
CA ASN A 56 -5.29 12.29 8.80
C ASN A 56 -5.53 12.79 7.36
N TYR A 57 -6.00 11.90 6.48
CA TYR A 57 -6.22 12.18 5.06
C TYR A 57 -7.69 12.01 4.64
N GLY A 58 -8.63 11.91 5.59
CA GLY A 58 -10.06 11.83 5.30
C GLY A 58 -10.58 10.44 4.90
N PHE A 59 -9.79 9.39 5.12
CA PHE A 59 -10.10 8.00 4.76
C PHE A 59 -10.52 7.14 5.96
N GLU A 60 -11.08 7.74 7.02
CA GLU A 60 -11.45 7.04 8.27
C GLU A 60 -12.32 5.80 8.03
N ASN A 61 -13.30 5.93 7.14
CA ASN A 61 -14.27 4.88 6.81
C ASN A 61 -13.87 4.03 5.59
N VAL A 62 -12.67 4.23 5.03
CA VAL A 62 -12.16 3.45 3.89
C VAL A 62 -11.29 2.33 4.42
N LYS A 63 -11.61 1.09 4.03
CA LYS A 63 -10.83 -0.10 4.36
C LYS A 63 -9.75 -0.33 3.30
N LEU A 64 -8.57 -0.76 3.74
CA LEU A 64 -7.53 -1.22 2.85
C LEU A 64 -7.86 -2.63 2.34
N GLU A 65 -7.78 -2.82 1.03
CA GLU A 65 -7.82 -4.14 0.39
C GLU A 65 -6.50 -4.35 -0.36
N ILE A 66 -5.78 -5.41 0.00
CA ILE A 66 -4.54 -5.83 -0.65
C ILE A 66 -4.92 -7.02 -1.53
N ILE A 67 -4.65 -6.92 -2.84
CA ILE A 67 -4.99 -7.91 -3.88
C ILE A 67 -3.77 -8.75 -4.20
#